data_AF-A0A2I0F158-F1
#
_entry.id   AF-A0A2I0F158-F1
#
_cell.length_a   1.000
_cell.length_b   1.000
_cell.length_c   1.000
_cell.angle_alpha   90.00
_cell.angle_beta   90.00
_cell.angle_gamma   90.00
#
_symmetry.space_group_name_H-M   'P 1'
#
loop_
_entity.id
_entity.type
_entity.pdbx_description
1 polymer ?
#
loop_
_entity_poly.entity_id
_entity_poly.type
_entity_poly.pdbx_seq_one_letter_code
_entity_poly.pdbx_strand_id
1 'polypeptide(L)'
;MDIKYAAKDILEKDFKTAMRGYNQDEVDHFLDEIIQDYELYNKKIEQLQNENRRLRAELEESPKKQATPAPGTTNFDILRRLSHLENHVFGNKLDNR
;
A
#
# COMPACT_ATOMS: atom_id res chain seq x y z
N MET A 1 14.91 13.31 2.31
CA MET A 1 14.46 14.72 2.44
C MET A 1 13.94 14.78 3.85
N ASP A 2 14.66 15.46 4.73
CA ASP A 2 14.43 15.31 6.17
C ASP A 2 13.61 16.50 6.67
N ILE A 3 12.56 16.21 7.44
CA ILE A 3 11.71 17.23 8.03
C ILE A 3 12.50 17.89 9.16
N LYS A 4 12.65 19.22 9.07
CA LYS A 4 13.47 20.00 10.02
C LYS A 4 12.73 20.45 11.28
N TYR A 5 11.39 20.56 11.20
CA TYR A 5 10.54 21.07 12.27
C TYR A 5 9.25 20.26 12.35
N ALA A 6 8.82 19.93 13.56
CA ALA A 6 7.48 19.46 13.87
C ALA A 6 6.57 20.64 14.21
N ALA A 7 5.25 20.43 14.17
CA ALA A 7 4.26 21.44 14.56
C ALA A 7 4.52 21.99 15.97
N LYS A 8 4.91 21.12 16.91
CA LYS A 8 5.31 21.49 18.26
C LYS A 8 6.53 22.42 18.29
N ASP A 9 7.52 22.19 17.44
CA ASP A 9 8.72 23.03 17.38
C ASP A 9 8.40 24.45 16.89
N ILE A 10 7.35 24.60 16.06
CA ILE A 10 6.86 25.89 15.57
C ILE A 10 6.08 26.61 16.69
N LEU A 11 5.24 25.87 17.43
CA LEU A 11 4.47 26.42 18.55
C LEU A 11 5.36 26.94 19.69
N GLU A 12 6.42 26.20 20.03
CA GLU A 12 7.35 26.56 21.10
C GLU A 12 8.43 27.56 20.64
N LYS A 13 8.31 28.10 19.43
CA LYS A 13 9.35 28.95 18.84
C LYS A 13 9.26 30.39 19.33
N ASP A 14 10.19 30.76 20.20
CA ASP A 14 10.39 32.16 20.57
C ASP A 14 11.34 32.90 19.61
N PHE A 15 10.87 34.04 19.08
CA PHE A 15 11.66 34.95 18.25
C PHE A 15 12.20 36.12 19.08
N LYS A 16 13.44 36.53 18.79
CA LYS A 16 14.02 37.73 19.39
C LYS A 16 13.37 38.98 18.80
N THR A 17 12.95 39.91 19.64
CA THR A 17 12.44 41.20 19.21
C THR A 17 13.59 42.16 18.84
N ALA A 18 13.33 43.03 17.87
CA ALA A 18 14.26 44.05 17.41
C ALA A 18 13.52 45.37 17.20
N MET A 19 14.24 46.50 17.20
CA MET A 19 13.67 47.86 17.10
C MET A 19 12.81 48.08 15.84
N ARG A 20 13.06 47.29 14.79
CA ARG A 20 12.19 47.11 13.62
C ARG A 20 12.04 45.62 13.37
N GLY A 21 10.80 45.17 13.21
CA GLY A 21 10.45 43.79 12.94
C GLY A 21 9.01 43.67 12.46
N TYR A 22 8.59 42.45 12.17
CA TYR A 22 7.19 42.16 11.89
C TYR A 22 6.34 42.33 13.14
N ASN A 23 5.04 42.59 12.94
CA ASN A 23 4.08 42.60 14.02
C ASN A 23 3.97 41.18 14.59
N GLN A 24 4.15 41.03 15.89
CA GLN A 24 4.09 39.75 16.56
C GLN A 24 2.73 39.07 16.38
N ASP A 25 1.63 39.81 16.52
CA ASP A 25 0.28 39.24 16.40
C ASP A 25 0.01 38.69 14.99
N GLU A 26 0.52 39.36 13.96
CA GLU A 26 0.39 38.90 12.56
C GLU A 26 1.24 37.66 12.30
N VAL A 27 2.45 37.61 12.88
CA VAL A 27 3.33 36.44 12.78
C VAL A 27 2.72 35.26 13.51
N ASP A 28 2.20 35.46 14.73
CA ASP A 28 1.61 34.39 15.53
C ASP A 28 0.37 33.82 14.83
N HIS A 29 -0.52 34.67 14.28
CA HIS A 29 -1.66 34.21 13.50
C HIS A 29 -1.25 33.38 12.28
N PHE A 30 -0.21 33.82 11.57
CA PHE A 30 0.31 33.08 10.41
C PHE A 30 0.95 31.73 10.83
N LEU A 31 1.67 31.70 11.96
CA LEU A 31 2.25 30.47 12.49
C LEU A 31 1.18 29.49 12.95
N ASP A 32 0.05 29.95 13.49
CA ASP A 32 -1.10 29.09 13.82
C ASP A 32 -1.66 28.39 12.57
N GLU A 33 -1.79 29.10 11.44
CA GLU A 33 -2.22 28.49 10.18
C GLU A 33 -1.21 27.44 9.68
N ILE A 34 0.09 27.72 9.76
CA ILE A 34 1.14 26.77 9.38
C ILE A 34 1.11 25.53 10.28
N ILE A 35 0.90 25.70 11.58
CA ILE A 35 0.78 24.59 12.53
C ILE A 35 -0.39 23.68 12.13
N GLN A 36 -1.56 24.25 11.83
CA GLN A 36 -2.74 23.49 11.38
C GLN A 36 -2.44 22.70 10.10
N ASP A 37 -1.78 23.32 9.13
CA ASP A 37 -1.38 22.66 7.89
C ASP A 37 -0.41 21.50 8.14
N TYR A 38 0.58 21.69 9.01
CA TYR A 38 1.51 20.62 9.40
C TYR A 38 0.79 19.42 10.03
N GLU A 39 -0.17 19.66 10.92
CA GLU A 39 -0.99 18.61 11.51
C GLU A 39 -1.84 17.89 10.45
N LEU A 40 -2.44 18.64 9.53
CA LEU A 40 -3.23 18.09 8.42
C LEU A 40 -2.37 17.22 7.49
N TYR A 41 -1.16 17.68 7.14
CA TYR A 41 -0.23 16.90 6.34
C TYR A 41 0.21 15.62 7.05
N ASN A 42 0.54 15.69 8.34
CA ASN A 42 0.90 14.50 9.12
C ASN A 42 -0.24 13.47 9.12
N LYS A 43 -1.48 13.92 9.36
CA LYS A 43 -2.67 13.06 9.30
C LYS A 43 -2.86 12.44 7.92
N LYS A 44 -2.69 13.22 6.83
CA LYS A 44 -2.78 12.73 5.46
C LYS A 44 -1.72 11.67 5.17
N ILE A 45 -0.48 11.90 5.59
CA ILE A 45 0.64 10.98 5.42
C ILE A 45 0.36 9.68 6.17
N GLU A 46 -0.11 9.75 7.42
CA GLU A 46 -0.45 8.57 8.20
C GLU A 46 -1.57 7.75 7.53
N GLN A 47 -2.61 8.42 7.05
CA GLN A 47 -3.70 7.79 6.31
C GLN A 47 -3.19 7.06 5.07
N LEU A 48 -2.36 7.72 4.26
CA LEU A 48 -1.77 7.13 3.04
C LEU A 48 -0.83 5.97 3.36
N GLN A 49 -0.03 6.07 4.44
CA GLN A 49 0.84 4.99 4.88
C GLN A 49 0.03 3.78 5.36
N ASN A 50 -1.06 4.00 6.10
CA ASN A 50 -1.98 2.95 6.53
C ASN A 50 -2.65 2.26 5.33
N GLU A 51 -3.15 3.04 4.38
CA GLU A 51 -3.74 2.52 3.15
C GLU A 51 -2.71 1.72 2.34
N ASN A 52 -1.48 2.24 2.19
CA ASN A 52 -0.42 1.55 1.47
C ASN A 52 -0.04 0.23 2.16
N ARG A 53 0.05 0.22 3.50
CA ARG A 53 0.27 -1.01 4.29
C ARG A 53 -0.84 -2.02 4.04
N ARG A 54 -2.10 -1.60 4.09
CA ARG A 54 -3.26 -2.47 3.85
C ARG A 54 -3.24 -3.05 2.44
N LEU A 55 -3.07 -2.22 1.42
CA LEU A 55 -3.03 -2.66 0.02
C LEU A 55 -1.87 -3.62 -0.24
N ARG A 56 -0.70 -3.39 0.37
CA ARG A 56 0.44 -4.32 0.28
C ARG A 56 0.12 -5.68 0.91
N ALA A 57 -0.53 -5.70 2.08
CA ALA A 57 -0.96 -6.94 2.71
C ALA A 57 -1.98 -7.70 1.84
N GLU A 58 -2.98 -7.01 1.27
CA GLU A 58 -3.96 -7.62 0.36
C GLU A 58 -3.31 -8.19 -0.93
N LEU A 59 -2.24 -7.56 -1.42
CA LEU A 59 -1.45 -8.06 -2.56
C LEU A 59 -0.58 -9.27 -2.20
N GLU A 60 -0.11 -9.39 -0.96
CA GLU A 60 0.64 -10.55 -0.47
C GLU A 60 -0.27 -11.76 -0.18
N GLU A 61 -1.47 -11.50 0.35
CA GLU A 61 -2.48 -12.54 0.60
C GLU A 61 -3.20 -13.00 -0.66
N SER A 62 -3.30 -12.14 -1.68
CA SER A 62 -3.72 -12.56 -3.01
C SER A 62 -2.65 -13.50 -3.58
N PRO A 63 -2.93 -14.81 -3.78
CA PRO A 63 -1.96 -15.69 -4.40
C PRO A 63 -1.61 -15.08 -5.75
N LYS A 64 -0.32 -14.79 -5.96
CA LYS A 64 0.23 -14.40 -7.25
C LYS A 64 -0.31 -15.37 -8.29
N LYS A 65 -1.41 -15.01 -8.95
CA LYS A 65 -1.91 -15.73 -10.12
C LYS A 65 -0.79 -15.58 -11.12
N GLN A 66 -0.06 -16.69 -11.24
CA GLN A 66 1.07 -16.89 -12.10
C GLN A 66 0.80 -16.24 -13.46
N ALA A 67 1.43 -15.09 -13.73
CA ALA A 67 1.85 -14.77 -15.07
C ALA A 67 3.04 -15.70 -15.32
N THR A 68 3.09 -16.65 -16.25
CA THR A 68 2.47 -16.94 -17.58
C THR A 68 2.75 -18.44 -17.87
N PRO A 69 2.24 -19.12 -18.94
CA PRO A 69 1.76 -18.59 -20.22
C PRO A 69 0.43 -19.18 -20.75
N ALA A 70 -0.22 -18.43 -21.65
CA ALA A 70 -1.00 -19.04 -22.73
C ALA A 70 -0.06 -19.19 -23.95
N PRO A 71 -0.26 -20.13 -24.91
CA PRO A 71 -1.41 -21.02 -25.11
C PRO A 71 -1.01 -22.51 -25.22
N GLY A 72 -1.78 -23.38 -24.58
CA GLY A 72 -1.60 -24.83 -24.68
C GLY A 72 -1.73 -25.44 -23.30
N THR A 73 -2.94 -25.93 -23.02
CA THR A 73 -3.33 -26.81 -21.90
C THR A 73 -2.18 -27.11 -20.95
N THR A 74 -2.20 -26.51 -19.77
CA THR A 74 -1.27 -26.75 -18.66
C THR A 74 -0.93 -28.25 -18.58
N ASN A 75 0.34 -28.63 -18.42
CA ASN A 75 0.75 -30.05 -18.36
C ASN A 75 -0.14 -30.87 -17.40
N PHE A 76 -0.61 -30.24 -16.33
CA PHE A 76 -1.58 -30.81 -15.39
C PHE A 76 -2.97 -31.07 -16.00
N ASP A 77 -3.50 -30.16 -16.82
CA ASP A 77 -4.78 -30.35 -17.51
C ASP A 77 -4.68 -31.40 -18.62
N ILE A 78 -3.52 -31.50 -19.28
CA ILE A 78 -3.24 -32.58 -20.25
C ILE A 78 -3.24 -33.93 -19.52
N LEU A 79 -2.51 -34.04 -18.40
CA LEU A 79 -2.45 -35.27 -17.61
C LEU A 79 -3.83 -35.66 -17.05
N ARG A 80 -4.64 -34.68 -16.61
CA ARG A 80 -6.01 -34.92 -16.14
C ARG A 80 -6.92 -35.41 -17.27
N ARG A 81 -6.84 -34.79 -18.46
CA ARG A 81 -7.61 -35.23 -19.63
C ARG A 81 -7.19 -36.62 -20.11
N LEU A 82 -5.89 -36.91 -20.13
CA LEU A 82 -5.36 -38.24 -20.43
C LEU A 82 -5.87 -39.27 -19.43
N SER A 83 -5.81 -38.99 -18.13
CA SER A 83 -6.33 -39.88 -17.08
C SER A 83 -7.83 -40.15 -17.23
N HIS A 84 -8.64 -39.14 -17.57
CA HIS A 84 -10.06 -39.33 -17.85
C HIS A 84 -10.31 -40.18 -19.10
N LEU A 85 -9.53 -39.99 -20.16
CA LEU A 85 -9.61 -40.80 -21.37
C LEU A 85 -9.18 -42.24 -21.10
N GLU A 86 -8.12 -42.47 -20.31
CA GLU A 86 -7.69 -43.80 -19.90
C GLU A 86 -8.77 -44.50 -19.08
N ASN A 87 -9.37 -43.82 -18.10
CA ASN A 87 -10.48 -44.39 -17.33
C ASN A 87 -11.70 -44.71 -18.22
N HIS A 88 -11.99 -43.91 -19.24
CA HIS A 88 -13.12 -44.17 -20.13
C HIS A 88 -12.84 -45.29 -21.14
N VAL A 89 -11.63 -45.38 -21.67
CA VAL A 89 -11.21 -46.37 -22.67
C VAL A 89 -10.81 -47.70 -22.04
N PHE A 90 -10.21 -47.67 -20.85
CA PHE A 90 -9.73 -48.85 -20.12
C PHE A 90 -10.58 -49.24 -18.90
N GLY A 91 -11.48 -48.38 -18.42
CA GLY A 91 -12.41 -48.71 -17.33
C GLY A 91 -13.24 -49.96 -17.62
N ASN A 92 -13.58 -50.19 -18.90
CA ASN A 92 -14.30 -51.40 -19.33
C ASN A 92 -13.39 -52.59 -19.67
N LYS A 93 -12.06 -52.50 -19.47
CA LYS A 93 -11.11 -53.60 -19.70
C LYS A 93 -10.49 -54.18 -18.42
N LEU A 94 -10.72 -53.56 -17.27
CA LEU A 94 -10.24 -54.07 -15.97
C LEU A 94 -11.32 -54.85 -15.20
N ASP A 95 -12.60 -54.72 -15.57
CA ASP A 95 -13.70 -55.52 -14.99
C ASP A 95 -13.86 -56.91 -15.62
N ASN A 96 -12.91 -57.37 -16.45
CA ASN A 96 -12.98 -58.71 -17.03
C ASN A 96 -11.61 -59.43 -17.06
N ARG A 97 -10.94 -59.49 -15.90
CA ARG A 97 -9.97 -60.52 -15.57
C ARG A 97 -9.99 -60.89 -14.10
#